data_AF-A0A7K2P0X2-F1
#
_entry.id   AF-A0A7K2P0X2-F1
#
_cell.length_a   1.000
_cell.length_b   1.000
_cell.length_c   1.000
_cell.angle_alpha   90.00
_cell.angle_beta   90.00
_cell.angle_gamma   90.00
#
_symmetry.space_group_name_H-M   'P 1'
#
loop_
_entity.id
_entity.type
_entity.pdbx_description
1 polymer ?
#
loop_
_entity_poly.entity_id
_entity_poly.type
_entity_poly.pdbx_seq_one_letter_code
_entity_poly.pdbx_strand_id
1 'polypeptide(L)'
;MAYERVTGVLGPERSDILHGIQTAVIANASRGKNSRKAEPKDFIPIWDQGKRGPMSWQDMLAAAKTYTSRVGGTDRTTKGGAVDGDA
;
A
#
# COMPACT_ATOMS: atom_id res chain seq x y z
N MET A 1 -7.76 -11.65 -0.08
CA MET A 1 -8.36 -10.82 -1.16
C MET A 1 -8.99 -9.48 -0.72
N ALA A 2 -9.05 -9.15 0.58
CA ALA A 2 -9.50 -7.81 1.02
C ALA A 2 -8.39 -6.73 0.96
N TYR A 3 -7.12 -7.14 1.06
CA TYR A 3 -5.94 -6.28 1.18
C TYR A 3 -5.57 -5.53 -0.12
N GLU A 4 -5.60 -6.21 -1.26
CA GLU A 4 -5.23 -5.63 -2.56
C GLU A 4 -6.24 -4.59 -3.06
N ARG A 5 -7.52 -4.73 -2.67
CA ARG A 5 -8.57 -3.75 -3.00
C ARG A 5 -8.39 -2.40 -2.30
N VAL A 6 -7.66 -2.36 -1.19
CA VAL A 6 -7.48 -1.14 -0.40
C VAL A 6 -6.21 -0.39 -0.79
N THR A 7 -5.16 -1.10 -1.24
CA THR A 7 -3.83 -0.48 -1.44
C THR A 7 -3.16 -0.74 -2.78
N GLY A 8 -3.69 -1.63 -3.62
CA GLY A 8 -3.01 -2.06 -4.85
C GLY A 8 -1.90 -3.09 -4.57
N VAL A 9 -1.29 -3.60 -5.63
CA VAL A 9 -0.32 -4.73 -5.57
C VAL A 9 0.97 -4.34 -4.82
N LEU A 10 1.38 -3.07 -4.89
CA LEU A 10 2.57 -2.51 -4.26
C LEU A 10 2.26 -1.16 -3.58
N GLY A 11 1.12 -1.10 -2.88
CA GLY A 11 0.64 0.13 -2.22
C GLY A 11 1.59 0.74 -1.18
N PRO A 12 1.22 1.92 -0.63
CA PRO A 12 1.97 2.60 0.43
C PRO A 12 2.22 1.70 1.65
N GLU A 13 3.11 2.11 2.55
CA GLU A 13 3.56 1.26 3.66
C GLU A 13 2.39 0.59 4.38
N ARG A 14 2.45 -0.74 4.44
CA ARG A 14 1.40 -1.58 5.05
C ARG A 14 1.16 -1.26 6.54
N SER A 15 2.05 -0.48 7.15
CA SER A 15 1.93 0.05 8.51
C SER A 15 0.65 0.86 8.69
N ASP A 16 0.24 1.65 7.72
CA ASP A 16 -0.91 2.55 7.87
C ASP A 16 -2.22 1.79 7.97
N ILE A 17 -2.36 0.73 7.17
CA ILE A 17 -3.52 -0.17 7.27
C ILE A 17 -3.52 -0.89 8.62
N LEU A 18 -2.37 -1.41 9.06
CA LEU A 18 -2.25 -2.10 10.35
C LEU A 18 -2.63 -1.16 11.50
N HIS A 19 -2.14 0.08 11.45
CA HIS A 19 -2.45 1.12 12.43
C HIS A 19 -3.94 1.49 12.39
N GLY A 20 -4.52 1.61 11.19
CA GLY A 20 -5.96 1.86 11.01
C GLY A 20 -6.83 0.73 11.53
N ILE A 21 -6.44 -0.54 11.32
CA ILE A 21 -7.14 -1.71 11.87
C ILE A 21 -7.06 -1.70 13.40
N GLN A 22 -5.87 -1.51 13.96
CA GLN A 22 -5.66 -1.50 15.41
C GLN A 22 -6.47 -0.37 16.07
N THR A 23 -6.42 0.83 15.50
CA THR A 23 -7.16 2.00 16.01
C THR A 23 -8.68 1.78 15.91
N ALA A 24 -9.16 1.19 14.82
CA ALA A 24 -10.58 0.85 14.67
C ALA A 24 -11.05 -0.18 15.69
N VAL A 25 -10.21 -1.16 16.06
CA VAL A 25 -10.52 -2.11 17.14
C VAL A 25 -10.65 -1.40 18.47
N ILE A 26 -9.68 -0.55 18.83
CA ILE A 26 -9.68 0.22 20.09
C ILE A 26 -10.89 1.15 20.17
N ALA A 27 -11.18 1.89 19.10
CA ALA A 27 -12.31 2.80 19.02
C ALA A 27 -13.66 2.07 19.17
N ASN A 28 -13.80 0.90 18.53
CA ASN A 28 -15.04 0.12 18.60
C ASN A 28 -15.23 -0.58 19.93
N ALA A 29 -14.14 -1.01 20.60
CA ALA A 29 -14.17 -1.57 21.94
C ALA A 29 -14.62 -0.55 22.99
N SER A 30 -14.29 0.72 22.76
CA SER A 30 -14.61 1.83 23.67
C SER A 30 -15.92 2.57 23.33
N ARG A 31 -16.67 2.11 22.31
CA ARG A 31 -17.83 2.84 21.79
C ARG A 31 -19.08 2.65 22.66
N GLY A 32 -19.90 3.70 22.78
CA GLY A 32 -21.20 3.65 23.45
C GLY A 32 -22.28 2.86 22.69
N LYS A 33 -23.33 2.46 23.39
CA LYS A 33 -24.51 1.83 22.75
C LYS A 33 -25.11 2.82 21.75
N ASN A 34 -25.32 2.39 20.51
CA ASN A 34 -25.81 3.17 19.36
C ASN A 34 -24.82 4.18 18.74
N SER A 35 -23.54 4.18 19.09
CA SER A 35 -22.53 4.98 18.38
C SER A 35 -22.13 4.33 17.03
N ARG A 36 -21.78 5.16 16.03
CA ARG A 36 -21.29 4.73 14.71
C ARG A 36 -20.07 3.80 14.89
N LYS A 37 -20.04 2.69 14.15
CA LYS A 37 -18.87 1.80 14.08
C LYS A 37 -17.75 2.51 13.33
N ALA A 38 -16.57 2.57 13.91
CA ALA A 38 -15.38 3.08 13.25
C ALA A 38 -14.82 2.03 12.28
N GLU A 39 -14.42 2.46 11.09
CA GLU A 39 -13.80 1.62 10.06
C GLU A 39 -12.31 1.98 9.92
N PRO A 40 -11.43 1.05 9.49
CA PRO A 40 -10.00 1.36 9.33
C PRO A 40 -9.72 2.59 8.47
N LYS A 41 -10.52 2.82 7.42
CA LYS A 41 -10.41 3.98 6.52
C LYS A 41 -10.62 5.33 7.24
N ASP A 42 -11.30 5.34 8.38
CA ASP A 42 -11.55 6.55 9.16
C ASP A 42 -10.26 7.07 9.85
N PHE A 43 -9.21 6.25 9.90
CA PHE A 43 -7.94 6.55 10.57
C PHE A 43 -6.74 6.60 9.61
N ILE A 44 -6.96 6.41 8.31
CA ILE A 44 -5.89 6.44 7.30
C ILE A 44 -5.95 7.77 6.55
N PRO A 45 -4.89 8.61 6.59
CA PRO A 45 -4.88 9.86 5.86
C PRO A 45 -4.98 9.66 4.35
N ILE A 46 -5.78 10.49 3.68
CA ILE A 46 -6.03 10.37 2.23
C ILE A 46 -4.82 10.83 1.39
N TRP A 47 -3.95 11.66 1.95
CA TRP A 47 -2.84 12.29 1.24
C TRP A 47 -1.65 11.35 0.99
N ASP A 48 -1.56 10.21 1.67
CA ASP A 48 -0.47 9.23 1.53
C ASP A 48 -0.86 7.97 0.73
N GLN A 49 -1.77 8.10 -0.23
CA GLN A 49 -2.28 6.94 -0.98
C GLN A 49 -1.51 6.61 -2.27
N GLY A 50 -0.32 7.16 -2.45
CA GLY A 50 0.48 6.98 -3.66
C GLY A 50 -0.24 7.42 -4.95
N LYS A 51 0.30 7.07 -6.11
CA LYS A 51 -0.38 7.26 -7.40
C LYS A 51 -1.65 6.38 -7.42
N ARG A 52 -2.83 7.03 -7.49
CA ARG A 52 -4.11 6.35 -7.76
C ARG A 52 -4.31 6.21 -9.28
N GLY A 53 -4.52 5.00 -9.76
CA GLY A 53 -4.81 4.71 -11.17
C GLY A 53 -3.93 3.60 -11.77
N PRO A 54 -4.07 3.30 -13.07
CA PRO A 54 -3.22 2.34 -13.76
C PRO A 54 -1.75 2.77 -13.66
N MET A 55 -0.89 1.88 -13.15
CA MET A 55 0.55 2.11 -13.12
C MET A 55 1.15 1.74 -14.47
N SER A 56 2.11 2.52 -14.96
CA SER A 56 2.93 2.10 -16.09
C SER A 56 3.84 0.93 -15.70
N TRP A 57 4.36 0.18 -16.66
CA TRP A 57 5.29 -0.92 -16.34
C TRP A 57 6.57 -0.40 -15.67
N GLN A 58 6.98 0.83 -15.99
CA GLN A 58 8.12 1.51 -15.35
C GLN A 58 7.83 1.81 -13.88
N ASP A 59 6.62 2.32 -13.57
CA ASP A 59 6.19 2.59 -12.20
C ASP A 59 6.19 1.29 -11.37
N MET A 60 5.73 0.18 -11.95
CA MET A 60 5.73 -1.14 -11.29
C MET A 60 7.15 -1.68 -11.05
N LEU A 61 8.04 -1.54 -12.04
CA LEU A 61 9.44 -1.94 -11.89
C LEU A 61 10.15 -1.13 -10.81
N ALA A 62 9.93 0.19 -10.76
CA ALA A 62 10.48 1.06 -9.72
C ALA A 62 10.01 0.66 -8.32
N ALA A 63 8.71 0.33 -8.17
CA ALA A 63 8.15 -0.15 -6.92
C ALA A 63 8.76 -1.51 -6.49
N ALA A 64 8.95 -2.45 -7.42
CA ALA A 64 9.58 -3.73 -7.15
C ALA A 64 11.05 -3.61 -6.70
N LYS A 65 11.82 -2.72 -7.35
CA LYS A 65 13.21 -2.43 -6.95
C LYS A 65 13.29 -1.79 -5.57
N THR A 66 12.38 -0.85 -5.28
CA THR A 66 12.27 -0.20 -3.97
C THR A 66 11.92 -1.21 -2.86
N TYR A 67 11.01 -2.13 -3.12
CA TYR A 67 10.67 -3.18 -2.16
C TYR A 67 11.86 -4.12 -1.93
N THR A 68 12.53 -4.55 -3.00
CA THR A 68 13.70 -5.45 -2.94
C THR A 68 14.82 -4.85 -2.09
N SER A 69 15.14 -3.56 -2.25
CA SER A 69 16.17 -2.91 -1.44
C SER A 69 15.79 -2.80 0.04
N ARG A 70 14.51 -2.52 0.34
CA ARG A 70 14.01 -2.42 1.72
C ARG A 70 14.11 -3.72 2.51
N VAL A 71 13.98 -4.87 1.85
CA VAL A 71 14.11 -6.19 2.49
C VAL A 71 15.54 -6.74 2.43
N GLY A 72 16.53 -5.93 2.04
CA GLY A 72 17.94 -6.31 1.95
C GLY A 72 18.31 -7.12 0.71
N GLY A 73 17.43 -7.19 -0.28
CA GLY A 73 17.70 -7.82 -1.57
C GLY A 73 18.55 -6.92 -2.48
N THR A 74 19.21 -7.53 -3.47
CA THR A 74 20.05 -6.82 -4.44
C THR A 74 19.58 -7.11 -5.85
N ASP A 75 19.39 -6.06 -6.66
CA ASP A 75 19.11 -6.19 -8.09
C ASP A 75 20.41 -6.55 -8.83
N ARG A 76 20.40 -7.64 -9.59
CA ARG A 76 21.55 -8.14 -10.36
C ARG A 76 21.44 -7.85 -11.86
N THR A 77 20.45 -7.06 -12.29
CA THR A 77 20.31 -6.69 -13.70
C THR A 77 21.38 -5.68 -14.11
N THR A 78 22.19 -6.03 -15.12
CA THR A 78 23.32 -5.22 -15.64
C THR A 78 22.89 -4.15 -16.65
N LYS A 79 21.66 -4.21 -17.17
CA LYS A 79 21.04 -3.18 -18.00
C LYS A 79 19.77 -2.69 -17.32
N GLY A 80 19.82 -1.48 -16.76
CA GLY A 80 18.62 -0.80 -16.28
C GLY A 80 17.70 -0.47 -17.45
N GLY A 81 16.49 -1.04 -17.45
CA GLY A 81 15.40 -0.64 -18.35
C GLY A 81 15.46 -1.32 -19.71
N ALA A 82 14.45 -2.14 -20.01
CA ALA A 82 14.02 -2.28 -21.39
C ALA A 82 13.58 -0.88 -21.83
N VAL A 83 14.35 -0.24 -22.68
CA VAL A 83 13.93 1.00 -23.34
C VAL A 83 12.83 0.71 -24.36
N ASP A 84 12.60 -0.57 -24.65
CA ASP A 84 11.76 -1.00 -25.75
C ASP A 84 10.64 -1.86 -25.18
N GLY A 85 9.45 -1.26 -25.09
CA GLY A 85 8.23 -2.04 -25.08
C GLY A 85 8.08 -2.63 -26.48
N ASP A 86 8.36 -3.92 -26.63
CA ASP A 86 7.87 -4.72 -27.74
C ASP A 86 7.84 -6.21 -27.35
N ALA A 87 6.66 -6.79 -27.59
CA ALA A 87 6.22 -8.20 -27.48
C ALA A 87 5.88 -8.77 -26.09
#